data_AF-A0A8J4XRA8-F1
#
_entry.id   AF-A0A8J4XRA8-F1
#
_cell.length_a   1.000
_cell.length_b   1.000
_cell.length_c   1.000
_cell.angle_alpha   90.00
_cell.angle_beta   90.00
_cell.angle_gamma   90.00
#
_symmetry.space_group_name_H-M   'P 1'
#
loop_
_entity.id
_entity.type
_entity.pdbx_description
1 polymer ?
#
loop_
_entity_poly.entity_id
_entity_poly.type
_entity_poly.pdbx_seq_one_letter_code
_entity_poly.pdbx_strand_id
1 'polypeptide(L)'
;MEGRTDRLEMASSTHPRWLLALLVVVIAVRSTSQANPSCHPAKEGMLNIHLVCHTHDDVGWLKTVDQYYYGSRTGTQNAGVQYILDSVVDALQKDPARKFIYVESAFFFRWWDQQTQPTKDIVKRLVASGQLEFIGGGWCMNDEGTTHYNAIIDQMTLGLIKLNETFGEAARPTVAWQIDPFGHSREQVFLDVWEP
;
A
#
# COMPACT_ATOMS: atom_id res chain seq x y z
N MET A 1 17.88 61.20 -56.66
CA MET A 1 16.72 60.67 -55.90
C MET A 1 16.93 59.18 -55.76
N GLU A 2 16.59 58.68 -54.58
CA GLU A 2 16.48 57.27 -54.16
C GLU A 2 17.74 56.39 -54.04
N GLY A 3 17.89 55.78 -52.86
CA GLY A 3 18.61 54.52 -52.68
C GLY A 3 19.54 54.39 -51.48
N ARG A 4 19.17 54.83 -50.27
CA ARG A 4 19.89 54.44 -49.04
C ARG A 4 19.26 53.14 -48.51
N THR A 5 20.01 52.05 -48.57
CA THR A 5 19.62 50.73 -48.05
C THR A 5 19.93 50.66 -46.56
N ASP A 6 18.89 50.59 -45.72
CA ASP A 6 19.02 50.30 -44.30
C ASP A 6 19.32 48.80 -44.11
N ARG A 7 20.50 48.47 -43.58
CA ARG A 7 20.80 47.14 -43.05
C ARG A 7 20.18 47.02 -41.65
N LEU A 8 19.26 46.08 -41.49
CA LEU A 8 18.76 45.62 -40.20
C LEU A 8 19.91 44.97 -39.40
N GLU A 9 20.26 45.54 -38.25
CA GLU A 9 21.08 44.85 -37.24
C GLU A 9 20.27 43.71 -36.61
N MET A 10 20.73 42.47 -36.76
CA MET A 10 20.22 41.35 -35.98
C MET A 10 20.75 41.44 -34.55
N ALA A 11 19.88 41.80 -33.61
CA ALA A 11 20.17 41.74 -32.19
C ALA A 11 20.54 40.30 -31.77
N SER A 12 21.77 40.11 -31.26
CA SER A 12 22.18 38.82 -30.73
C SER A 12 21.39 38.51 -29.46
N SER A 13 20.48 37.54 -29.55
CA SER A 13 19.73 37.02 -28.41
C SER A 13 20.69 36.29 -27.46
N THR A 14 21.14 37.00 -26.41
CA THR A 14 21.90 36.39 -25.31
C THR A 14 20.91 35.67 -24.41
N HIS A 15 20.73 34.37 -24.66
CA HIS A 15 19.91 33.52 -23.78
C HIS A 15 20.55 33.51 -22.38
N PRO A 16 19.80 33.86 -21.32
CA PRO A 16 20.38 33.93 -20.00
C PRO A 16 20.75 32.54 -19.48
N ARG A 17 22.05 32.28 -19.30
CA ARG A 17 22.59 31.01 -18.78
C ARG A 17 22.02 30.57 -17.42
N TRP A 18 21.41 31.49 -16.68
CA TRP A 18 20.73 31.21 -15.42
C TRP A 18 19.42 30.42 -15.60
N LEU A 19 18.73 30.54 -16.75
CA LEU A 19 17.53 29.74 -17.04
C LEU A 19 17.87 28.25 -17.20
N LEU A 20 19.01 27.92 -17.82
CA LEU A 20 19.51 26.55 -17.88
C LEU A 20 19.92 26.04 -16.50
N ALA A 21 20.56 26.86 -15.67
CA ALA A 21 20.94 26.48 -14.31
C ALA A 21 19.71 26.19 -13.44
N LEU A 22 18.64 26.99 -13.56
CA LEU A 22 17.37 26.75 -12.86
C LEU A 22 16.69 25.46 -13.37
N LEU A 23 16.70 25.21 -14.68
CA LEU A 23 16.17 23.98 -15.26
C LEU A 23 16.95 22.73 -14.77
N VAL A 24 18.28 22.82 -14.66
CA VAL A 24 19.12 21.73 -14.13
C VAL A 24 18.88 21.50 -12.63
N VAL A 25 18.63 22.54 -11.83
CA VAL A 25 18.25 22.38 -10.41
C VAL A 25 16.87 21.75 -10.28
N VAL A 26 15.90 22.12 -11.12
CA VAL A 26 14.55 21.51 -11.13
C VAL A 26 14.61 20.04 -11.57
N ILE A 27 15.46 19.68 -12.53
CA ILE A 27 15.69 18.28 -12.95
C ILE A 27 16.51 17.50 -11.90
N ALA A 28 17.32 18.18 -11.09
CA ALA A 28 18.09 17.59 -9.99
C ALA A 28 17.26 17.31 -8.73
N VAL A 29 16.01 17.80 -8.65
CA VAL A 29 14.96 17.10 -7.90
C VAL A 29 14.58 15.83 -8.68
N ARG A 30 15.59 14.99 -8.91
CA ARG A 30 15.38 13.61 -9.30
C ARG A 30 14.61 13.01 -8.15
N SER A 31 13.49 12.38 -8.49
CA SER A 31 12.81 11.39 -7.68
C SER A 31 13.87 10.63 -6.89
N THR A 32 14.06 11.02 -5.62
CA THR A 32 14.64 10.08 -4.68
C THR A 32 13.60 9.00 -4.70
N SER A 33 13.95 7.84 -5.24
CA SER A 33 13.20 6.62 -5.00
C SER A 33 13.13 6.54 -3.48
N GLN A 34 12.04 7.06 -2.92
CA GLN A 34 11.80 7.04 -1.51
C GLN A 34 11.71 5.55 -1.25
N ALA A 35 12.76 4.99 -0.64
CA ALA A 35 12.77 3.58 -0.27
C ALA A 35 11.43 3.33 0.42
N ASN A 36 10.69 2.29 -0.02
CA ASN A 36 9.39 1.98 0.55
C ASN A 36 9.55 2.08 2.08
N PRO A 37 8.87 3.02 2.77
CA PRO A 37 9.10 3.28 4.18
C PRO A 37 8.88 2.03 5.05
N SER A 38 8.22 1.01 4.49
CA SER A 38 8.02 -0.30 5.09
C SER A 38 9.26 -1.20 5.12
N CYS A 39 10.27 -0.99 4.28
CA CYS A 39 11.46 -1.82 4.21
C CYS A 39 12.62 -1.26 5.03
N HIS A 40 13.29 -2.13 5.80
CA HIS A 40 14.57 -1.78 6.42
C HIS A 40 15.68 -1.62 5.38
N PRO A 41 16.66 -0.74 5.63
CA PRO A 41 17.83 -0.63 4.76
C PRO A 41 18.58 -1.96 4.64
N ALA A 42 18.76 -2.44 3.42
CA ALA A 42 19.58 -3.60 3.15
C ALA A 42 21.07 -3.27 3.31
N LYS A 43 21.85 -4.26 3.74
CA LYS A 43 23.31 -4.16 3.84
C LYS A 43 23.98 -4.81 2.63
N GLU A 44 24.70 -4.00 1.86
CA GLU A 44 25.43 -4.45 0.68
C GLU A 44 26.54 -5.46 1.05
N GLY A 45 26.77 -6.44 0.17
CA GLY A 45 27.77 -7.49 0.39
C GLY A 45 27.42 -8.50 1.48
N MET A 46 26.20 -8.49 2.00
CA MET A 46 25.71 -9.44 2.99
C MET A 46 24.40 -10.12 2.55
N LEU A 47 24.12 -11.30 3.10
CA LEU A 47 22.78 -11.89 3.03
C LEU A 47 21.83 -11.02 3.86
N ASN A 48 20.77 -10.53 3.22
CA ASN A 48 19.72 -9.77 3.89
C ASN A 48 18.53 -10.69 4.16
N ILE A 49 18.15 -10.82 5.43
CA ILE A 49 17.00 -11.61 5.86
C ILE A 49 15.88 -10.64 6.20
N HIS A 50 14.79 -10.68 5.44
CA HIS A 50 13.61 -9.86 5.66
C HIS A 50 12.59 -10.66 6.47
N LEU A 51 12.34 -10.24 7.71
CA LEU A 51 11.28 -10.81 8.53
C LEU A 51 9.97 -10.08 8.20
N VAL A 52 9.03 -10.80 7.62
CA VAL A 52 7.72 -10.26 7.24
C VAL A 52 6.67 -10.77 8.22
N CYS A 53 6.35 -9.97 9.22
CA CYS A 53 5.34 -10.32 10.23
C CYS A 53 3.94 -10.13 9.65
N HIS A 54 3.11 -11.18 9.73
CA HIS A 54 1.76 -11.18 9.19
C HIS A 54 0.81 -12.02 10.06
N THR A 55 -0.49 -11.90 9.76
CA THR A 55 -1.54 -12.84 10.16
C THR A 55 -2.27 -13.30 8.92
N HIS A 56 -2.85 -14.49 8.93
CA HIS A 56 -3.73 -14.98 7.87
C HIS A 56 -5.12 -15.14 8.45
N ASP A 57 -6.03 -14.24 8.09
CA ASP A 57 -7.33 -14.10 8.73
C ASP A 57 -8.44 -14.48 7.74
N ASP A 58 -8.74 -15.78 7.65
CA ASP A 58 -9.80 -16.31 6.78
C ASP A 58 -11.13 -15.57 6.96
N VAL A 59 -11.66 -15.00 5.87
CA VAL A 59 -12.98 -14.33 5.84
C VAL A 59 -14.09 -15.39 5.76
N GLY A 60 -14.10 -16.30 6.73
CA GLY A 60 -14.97 -17.45 6.80
C GLY A 60 -14.29 -18.74 6.31
N TRP A 61 -14.27 -19.76 7.16
CA TRP A 61 -13.73 -21.09 6.86
C TRP A 61 -14.34 -22.12 7.83
N LEU A 62 -13.67 -22.41 8.96
CA LEU A 62 -14.22 -23.25 10.03
C LEU A 62 -15.23 -22.51 10.91
N LYS A 63 -15.10 -21.18 10.96
CA LYS A 63 -16.01 -20.28 11.67
C LYS A 63 -16.58 -19.26 10.71
N THR A 64 -17.70 -18.64 11.08
CA THR A 64 -18.23 -17.49 10.32
C THR A 64 -17.34 -16.26 10.51
N VAL A 65 -17.46 -15.28 9.62
CA VAL A 65 -16.75 -13.99 9.71
C VAL A 65 -16.89 -13.37 11.10
N ASP A 66 -18.12 -13.27 11.62
CA ASP A 66 -18.38 -12.71 12.96
C ASP A 66 -17.73 -13.52 14.09
N GLN A 67 -17.71 -14.85 13.95
CA GLN A 67 -17.12 -15.72 14.95
C GLN A 67 -15.60 -15.62 14.98
N TYR A 68 -14.96 -15.45 13.82
CA TYR A 68 -13.55 -15.08 13.72
C TYR A 68 -13.29 -13.69 14.27
N TYR A 69 -14.11 -12.70 13.91
CA TYR A 69 -13.90 -11.32 14.36
C TYR A 69 -13.96 -11.20 15.88
N TYR A 70 -15.04 -11.68 16.50
CA TYR A 70 -15.25 -11.55 17.95
C TYR A 70 -14.50 -12.60 18.79
N GLY A 71 -13.89 -13.62 18.17
CA GLY A 71 -13.21 -14.68 18.90
C GLY A 71 -14.15 -15.67 19.58
N SER A 72 -15.36 -15.85 19.07
CA SER A 72 -16.30 -16.86 19.61
C SER A 72 -16.04 -18.24 19.01
N ARG A 73 -16.68 -19.27 19.60
CA ARG A 73 -16.51 -20.69 19.24
C ARG A 73 -15.04 -21.16 19.26
N THR A 74 -14.34 -20.82 20.34
CA THR A 74 -12.93 -21.20 20.55
C THR A 74 -12.70 -22.71 20.55
N GLY A 75 -13.72 -23.52 20.89
CA GLY A 75 -13.68 -24.97 20.76
C GLY A 75 -13.61 -25.50 19.32
N THR A 76 -14.00 -24.69 18.32
CA THR A 76 -13.81 -24.99 16.90
C THR A 76 -12.43 -24.54 16.42
N GLN A 77 -12.10 -23.28 16.70
CA GLN A 77 -10.78 -22.70 16.42
C GLN A 77 -10.54 -21.50 17.33
N ASN A 78 -9.40 -21.49 18.01
CA ASN A 78 -8.99 -20.39 18.88
C ASN A 78 -8.39 -19.25 18.06
N ALA A 79 -9.26 -18.38 17.53
CA ALA A 79 -8.88 -17.24 16.68
C ALA A 79 -9.85 -16.08 16.92
N GLY A 80 -9.34 -14.85 17.02
CA GLY A 80 -10.12 -13.64 17.33
C GLY A 80 -9.49 -12.39 16.72
N VAL A 81 -9.95 -11.97 15.54
CA VAL A 81 -9.27 -10.95 14.71
C VAL A 81 -9.21 -9.57 15.38
N GLN A 82 -10.24 -9.17 16.12
CA GLN A 82 -10.22 -7.88 16.82
C GLN A 82 -9.02 -7.78 17.80
N TYR A 83 -8.70 -8.88 18.49
CA TYR A 83 -7.59 -8.93 19.44
C TYR A 83 -6.23 -8.91 18.75
N ILE A 84 -6.15 -9.49 17.55
CA ILE A 84 -4.95 -9.45 16.72
C ILE A 84 -4.66 -7.99 16.36
N LEU A 85 -5.63 -7.28 15.78
CA LEU A 85 -5.49 -5.87 15.38
C LEU A 85 -5.15 -4.97 16.57
N ASP A 86 -5.84 -5.12 17.70
CA ASP A 86 -5.54 -4.37 18.93
C ASP A 86 -4.09 -4.58 19.38
N SER A 87 -3.64 -5.84 19.41
CA SER A 87 -2.29 -6.20 19.85
C SER A 87 -1.20 -5.75 18.87
N VAL A 88 -1.47 -5.80 17.56
CA VAL A 88 -0.54 -5.32 16.52
C VAL A 88 -0.36 -3.81 16.66
N VAL A 89 -1.45 -3.04 16.80
CA VAL A 89 -1.36 -1.58 16.96
C VAL A 89 -0.59 -1.21 18.23
N ASP A 90 -0.81 -1.89 19.35
CA ASP A 90 -0.02 -1.71 20.58
C ASP A 90 1.46 -2.10 20.39
N ALA A 91 1.72 -3.22 19.72
CA ALA A 91 3.08 -3.70 19.47
C ALA A 91 3.87 -2.76 18.56
N LEU A 92 3.27 -2.22 17.49
CA LEU A 92 3.92 -1.31 16.55
C LEU A 92 4.26 0.04 17.20
N GLN A 93 3.42 0.54 18.12
CA GLN A 93 3.69 1.79 18.84
C GLN A 93 4.92 1.71 19.77
N LYS A 94 5.27 0.52 20.24
CA LYS A 94 6.38 0.33 21.19
C LYS A 94 7.76 0.41 20.54
N ASP A 95 7.86 0.26 19.22
CA ASP A 95 9.15 0.26 18.52
C ASP A 95 8.96 0.65 17.04
N PRO A 96 9.53 1.79 16.59
CA PRO A 96 9.40 2.27 15.22
C PRO A 96 10.03 1.34 14.18
N ALA A 97 10.91 0.42 14.59
CA ALA A 97 11.49 -0.58 13.72
C ALA A 97 10.53 -1.75 13.44
N ARG A 98 9.46 -1.94 14.23
CA ARG A 98 8.52 -3.03 13.98
C ARG A 98 7.66 -2.74 12.76
N LYS A 99 7.50 -3.78 11.95
CA LYS A 99 6.71 -3.80 10.73
C LYS A 99 5.67 -4.91 10.82
N PHE A 100 4.50 -4.69 10.25
CA PHE A 100 3.45 -5.69 10.12
C PHE A 100 2.69 -5.46 8.82
N ILE A 101 2.43 -6.55 8.08
CA ILE A 101 1.57 -6.53 6.89
C ILE A 101 0.17 -7.04 7.25
N TYR A 102 -0.86 -6.41 6.69
CA TYR A 102 -2.25 -6.83 6.87
C TYR A 102 -2.95 -6.92 5.51
N VAL A 103 -3.82 -7.93 5.33
CA VAL A 103 -4.31 -8.33 4.00
C VAL A 103 -5.83 -8.14 3.88
N GLU A 104 -6.62 -8.75 4.76
CA GLU A 104 -8.08 -8.87 4.57
C GLU A 104 -8.85 -7.62 5.01
N SER A 105 -9.07 -6.68 4.07
CA SER A 105 -9.76 -5.40 4.31
C SER A 105 -11.12 -5.55 4.98
N ALA A 106 -11.85 -6.65 4.75
CA ALA A 106 -13.14 -6.92 5.40
C ALA A 106 -13.05 -6.86 6.93
N PHE A 107 -12.05 -7.52 7.52
CA PHE A 107 -11.85 -7.51 8.96
C PHE A 107 -11.27 -6.18 9.44
N PHE A 108 -10.28 -5.64 8.70
CA PHE A 108 -9.67 -4.37 9.07
C PHE A 108 -10.73 -3.27 9.17
N PHE A 109 -11.62 -3.15 8.18
CA PHE A 109 -12.62 -2.10 8.18
C PHE A 109 -13.75 -2.33 9.19
N ARG A 110 -14.10 -3.59 9.45
CA ARG A 110 -15.00 -3.92 10.56
C ARG A 110 -14.43 -3.46 11.91
N TRP A 111 -13.14 -3.68 12.11
CA TRP A 111 -12.41 -3.20 13.28
C TRP A 111 -12.33 -1.68 13.30
N TRP A 112 -11.91 -1.06 12.19
CA TRP A 112 -11.76 0.38 12.02
C TRP A 112 -13.03 1.15 12.38
N ASP A 113 -14.18 0.66 11.95
CA ASP A 113 -15.47 1.32 12.17
C ASP A 113 -15.85 1.35 13.67
N GLN A 114 -15.27 0.47 14.50
CA GLN A 114 -15.47 0.41 15.95
C GLN A 114 -14.45 1.24 16.74
N GLN A 115 -13.41 1.79 16.09
CA GLN A 115 -12.32 2.47 16.78
C GLN A 115 -12.64 3.91 17.15
N THR A 116 -12.09 4.33 18.30
CA THR A 116 -12.10 5.72 18.75
C THR A 116 -11.20 6.60 17.87
N GLN A 117 -11.45 7.92 17.83
CA GLN A 117 -10.61 8.84 17.06
C GLN A 117 -9.12 8.77 17.44
N PRO A 118 -8.72 8.71 18.73
CA PRO A 118 -7.31 8.54 19.10
C PRO A 118 -6.67 7.29 18.49
N THR A 119 -7.36 6.14 18.51
CA THR A 119 -6.86 4.91 17.88
C THR A 119 -6.75 5.07 16.37
N LYS A 120 -7.76 5.66 15.71
CA LYS A 120 -7.72 5.95 14.28
C LYS A 120 -6.52 6.83 13.90
N ASP A 121 -6.21 7.83 14.71
CA ASP A 121 -5.06 8.72 14.48
C ASP A 121 -3.72 7.98 14.67
N ILE A 122 -3.64 7.07 15.64
CA ILE A 122 -2.47 6.18 15.82
C ILE A 122 -2.25 5.35 14.56
N VAL A 123 -3.28 4.64 14.10
CA VAL A 123 -3.19 3.76 12.94
C VAL A 123 -2.82 4.54 11.69
N LYS A 124 -3.41 5.72 11.46
CA LYS A 124 -3.03 6.61 10.36
C LYS A 124 -1.54 6.95 10.38
N ARG A 125 -0.96 7.20 11.57
CA ARG A 125 0.48 7.43 11.70
C ARG A 125 1.31 6.18 11.41
N LEU A 126 0.87 5.00 11.88
CA LEU A 126 1.55 3.73 11.62
C LEU A 126 1.55 3.37 10.12
N VAL A 127 0.46 3.66 9.42
CA VAL A 127 0.37 3.49 7.96
C VAL A 127 1.26 4.50 7.25
N ALA A 128 1.18 5.79 7.62
CA ALA A 128 2.02 6.83 7.03
C ALA A 128 3.54 6.61 7.25
N SER A 129 3.93 5.98 8.37
CA SER A 129 5.32 5.62 8.64
C SER A 129 5.76 4.29 8.00
N GLY A 130 4.86 3.59 7.31
CA GLY A 130 5.08 2.25 6.77
C GLY A 130 5.32 1.20 7.84
N GLN A 131 4.92 1.40 9.10
CA GLN A 131 4.97 0.36 10.12
C GLN A 131 3.84 -0.66 9.97
N LEU A 132 2.67 -0.20 9.54
CA LEU A 132 1.55 -1.04 9.14
C LEU A 132 1.35 -0.88 7.63
N GLU A 133 1.56 -1.93 6.87
CA GLU A 133 1.39 -1.93 5.41
C GLU A 133 0.22 -2.81 5.00
N PHE A 134 -0.61 -2.33 4.07
CA PHE A 134 -1.63 -3.14 3.43
C PHE A 134 -1.06 -3.77 2.16
N ILE A 135 -1.17 -5.09 2.04
CA ILE A 135 -0.74 -5.83 0.85
C ILE A 135 -1.91 -6.65 0.30
N GLY A 136 -1.99 -6.79 -1.03
CA GLY A 136 -3.21 -7.19 -1.72
C GLY A 136 -4.29 -6.09 -1.59
N GLY A 137 -4.86 -5.94 -0.39
CA GLY A 137 -5.84 -4.89 -0.07
C GLY A 137 -7.25 -5.15 -0.58
N GLY A 138 -7.50 -6.31 -1.19
CA GLY A 138 -8.86 -6.77 -1.52
C GLY A 138 -9.74 -6.94 -0.29
N TRP A 139 -11.04 -7.14 -0.51
CA TRP A 139 -11.96 -7.40 0.58
C TRP A 139 -11.60 -8.70 1.33
N CYS A 140 -11.18 -9.71 0.57
CA CYS A 140 -10.57 -10.94 1.07
C CYS A 140 -9.43 -11.40 0.13
N MET A 141 -8.70 -12.43 0.53
CA MET A 141 -7.87 -13.22 -0.37
C MET A 141 -8.79 -14.16 -1.16
N ASN A 142 -9.08 -13.83 -2.42
CA ASN A 142 -10.01 -14.62 -3.23
C ASN A 142 -9.39 -15.96 -3.66
N ASP A 143 -10.23 -16.99 -3.83
CA ASP A 143 -9.83 -18.20 -4.56
C ASP A 143 -9.47 -17.86 -6.01
N GLU A 144 -8.66 -18.68 -6.65
CA GLU A 144 -8.25 -18.53 -8.05
C GLU A 144 -8.75 -19.67 -8.95
N GLY A 145 -9.31 -20.75 -8.38
CA GLY A 145 -9.81 -21.90 -9.13
C GLY A 145 -11.26 -21.77 -9.61
N THR A 146 -12.10 -21.02 -8.88
CA THR A 146 -13.56 -21.01 -9.06
C THR A 146 -14.17 -19.62 -9.20
N THR A 147 -13.36 -18.56 -9.14
CA THR A 147 -13.84 -17.19 -9.24
C THR A 147 -13.89 -16.68 -10.67
N HIS A 148 -14.92 -15.90 -10.99
CA HIS A 148 -15.00 -15.17 -12.25
C HIS A 148 -14.25 -13.83 -12.12
N TYR A 149 -13.49 -13.43 -13.14
CA TYR A 149 -12.63 -12.22 -13.09
C TYR A 149 -13.39 -10.93 -12.71
N ASN A 150 -14.63 -10.74 -13.17
CA ASN A 150 -15.46 -9.60 -12.72
C ASN A 150 -15.63 -9.56 -11.20
N ALA A 151 -15.85 -10.71 -10.55
CA ALA A 151 -16.01 -10.77 -9.10
C ALA A 151 -14.69 -10.53 -8.35
N ILE A 152 -13.56 -10.94 -8.94
CA ILE A 152 -12.22 -10.61 -8.44
C ILE A 152 -12.03 -9.08 -8.49
N ILE A 153 -12.36 -8.44 -9.62
CA ILE A 153 -12.28 -6.99 -9.77
C ILE A 153 -13.18 -6.28 -8.75
N ASP A 154 -14.43 -6.71 -8.59
CA ASP A 154 -15.37 -6.08 -7.65
C ASP A 154 -14.86 -6.13 -6.21
N GLN A 155 -14.40 -7.30 -5.75
CA GLN A 155 -13.91 -7.45 -4.37
C GLN A 155 -12.59 -6.71 -4.13
N MET A 156 -11.68 -6.69 -5.12
CA MET A 156 -10.44 -5.90 -5.06
C MET A 156 -10.76 -4.41 -4.99
N THR A 157 -11.63 -3.94 -5.89
CA THR A 157 -12.03 -2.53 -6.00
C THR A 157 -12.65 -2.04 -4.69
N LEU A 158 -13.51 -2.84 -4.06
CA LEU A 158 -14.14 -2.49 -2.79
C LEU A 158 -13.11 -2.23 -1.68
N GLY A 159 -12.14 -3.13 -1.51
CA GLY A 159 -11.10 -2.98 -0.50
C GLY A 159 -10.17 -1.79 -0.79
N LEU A 160 -9.70 -1.68 -2.04
CA LEU A 160 -8.75 -0.65 -2.47
C LEU A 160 -9.34 0.76 -2.41
N ILE A 161 -10.60 0.96 -2.83
CA ILE A 161 -11.27 2.26 -2.69
C ILE A 161 -11.35 2.66 -1.22
N LYS A 162 -11.78 1.74 -0.34
CA LYS A 162 -11.94 2.06 1.08
C LYS A 162 -10.60 2.37 1.76
N LEU A 163 -9.51 1.68 1.38
CA LEU A 163 -8.15 1.99 1.80
C LEU A 163 -7.73 3.39 1.34
N ASN A 164 -7.92 3.70 0.07
CA ASN A 164 -7.57 5.00 -0.49
C ASN A 164 -8.35 6.15 0.14
N GLU A 165 -9.66 6.00 0.35
CA GLU A 165 -10.49 7.00 1.03
C GLU A 165 -10.08 7.22 2.50
N THR A 166 -9.57 6.18 3.17
CA THR A 166 -9.23 6.23 4.60
C THR A 166 -7.82 6.74 4.87
N PHE A 167 -6.85 6.34 4.04
CA PHE A 167 -5.41 6.54 4.27
C PHE A 167 -4.67 7.21 3.10
N GLY A 168 -5.32 7.35 1.95
CA GLY A 168 -4.71 7.91 0.74
C GLY A 168 -3.59 7.05 0.18
N GLU A 169 -2.64 7.70 -0.49
CA GLU A 169 -1.50 7.03 -1.15
C GLU A 169 -0.64 6.19 -0.21
N ALA A 170 -0.57 6.53 1.08
CA ALA A 170 0.22 5.79 2.06
C ALA A 170 -0.25 4.34 2.29
N ALA A 171 -1.50 4.01 1.95
CA ALA A 171 -2.04 2.65 2.06
C ALA A 171 -2.19 1.95 0.72
N ARG A 172 -1.74 2.54 -0.41
CA ARG A 172 -1.88 1.92 -1.72
C ARG A 172 -1.00 0.66 -1.80
N PRO A 173 -1.58 -0.55 -1.88
CA PRO A 173 -0.80 -1.76 -2.00
C PRO A 173 -0.05 -1.76 -3.34
N THR A 174 1.20 -2.23 -3.32
CA THR A 174 2.03 -2.41 -4.53
C THR A 174 2.42 -3.87 -4.76
N VAL A 175 2.07 -4.73 -3.81
CA VAL A 175 2.40 -6.16 -3.79
C VAL A 175 1.12 -6.92 -3.48
N ALA A 176 0.84 -7.96 -4.26
CA ALA A 176 -0.23 -8.90 -4.00
C ALA A 176 0.21 -10.00 -3.03
N TRP A 177 -0.74 -10.59 -2.32
CA TRP A 177 -0.47 -11.61 -1.31
C TRP A 177 -1.51 -12.73 -1.38
N GLN A 178 -1.14 -13.81 -2.07
CA GLN A 178 -1.98 -14.99 -2.32
C GLN A 178 -1.27 -16.22 -1.74
N ILE A 179 -1.28 -16.38 -0.42
CA ILE A 179 -0.49 -17.43 0.26
C ILE A 179 -1.25 -18.74 0.47
N ASP A 180 -2.59 -18.71 0.42
CA ASP A 180 -3.44 -19.88 0.71
C ASP A 180 -4.48 -20.27 -0.38
N PRO A 181 -4.60 -19.62 -1.56
CA PRO A 181 -5.34 -20.23 -2.65
C PRO A 181 -4.75 -21.58 -3.07
N PHE A 182 -5.62 -22.53 -3.42
CA PHE A 182 -5.21 -23.88 -3.80
C PHE A 182 -4.83 -23.96 -5.27
N GLY A 183 -3.70 -23.33 -5.60
CA GLY A 183 -3.21 -23.12 -6.96
C GLY A 183 -3.46 -21.69 -7.44
N HIS A 184 -2.70 -21.26 -8.45
CA HIS A 184 -2.74 -19.90 -8.97
C HIS A 184 -3.17 -19.87 -10.43
N SER A 185 -4.06 -18.95 -10.75
CA SER A 185 -4.49 -18.65 -12.11
C SER A 185 -3.53 -17.65 -12.74
N ARG A 186 -3.35 -17.76 -14.06
CA ARG A 186 -2.59 -16.74 -14.81
C ARG A 186 -3.33 -15.41 -14.80
N GLU A 187 -4.65 -15.47 -14.82
CA GLU A 187 -5.56 -14.33 -14.86
C GLU A 187 -5.43 -13.46 -13.61
N GLN A 188 -5.19 -14.04 -12.42
CA GLN A 188 -4.96 -13.26 -11.20
C GLN A 188 -3.76 -12.31 -11.32
N VAL A 189 -2.64 -12.76 -11.91
CA VAL A 189 -1.43 -11.93 -12.11
C VAL A 189 -1.72 -10.69 -12.94
N PHE A 190 -2.68 -10.75 -13.88
CA PHE A 190 -3.09 -9.60 -14.68
C PHE A 190 -4.00 -8.62 -13.93
N LEU A 191 -4.59 -9.02 -12.80
CA LEU A 191 -5.59 -8.25 -12.05
C LEU A 191 -5.04 -7.68 -10.73
N ASP A 192 -4.08 -8.36 -10.12
CA ASP A 192 -3.63 -8.12 -8.75
C ASP A 192 -2.74 -6.88 -8.55
N VAL A 193 -2.30 -6.26 -9.65
CA VAL A 193 -1.55 -5.01 -9.61
C VAL A 193 -2.24 -4.01 -10.54
N TRP A 194 -3.15 -3.23 -9.97
CA TRP A 194 -3.76 -2.11 -10.67
C TRP A 194 -2.80 -0.92 -10.62
N GLU A 195 -2.10 -0.65 -11.72
CA GLU A 195 -1.48 0.67 -11.95
C GLU A 195 -2.49 1.55 -12.73
N PRO A 196 -2.91 2.71 -12.17
CA PRO A 196 -3.69 3.70 -12.91
C PRO A 196 -2.93 4.36 -14.07
#